data_AF-A0A2V9W023-F1
#
_entry.id   AF-A0A2V9W023-F1
#
_cell.length_a   1.000
_cell.length_b   1.000
_cell.length_c   1.000
_cell.angle_alpha   90.00
_cell.angle_beta   90.00
_cell.angle_gamma   90.00
#
_symmetry.space_group_name_H-M   'P 1'
#
loop_
_entity.id
_entity.type
_entity.pdbx_description
1 polymer ?
#
loop_
_entity_poly.entity_id
_entity_poly.type
_entity_poly.pdbx_seq_one_letter_code
_entity_poly.pdbx_strand_id
1 'polypeptide(L)'
;GPDHPDMLSALQQLGTALAYMHRYPEAVKLFHEVIEKQGKVPNQGDRFTVWYGFGCVALAAGNQEEALQHLRQAIQQGYKDADGMMVDHDLAGLHNNPEFQQLVAELKSSPLKAQN
;
A
#
# COMPACT_ATOMS: atom_id res chain seq x y z
N GLY A 1 3.90 16.52 10.43
CA GLY A 1 3.42 17.01 9.11
C GLY A 1 2.97 15.84 8.25
N PRO A 2 2.38 16.07 7.06
CA PRO A 2 1.88 15.00 6.17
C PRO A 2 2.96 14.08 5.56
N ASP A 3 4.24 14.31 5.87
CA ASP A 3 5.40 13.47 5.54
C ASP A 3 6.00 12.75 6.76
N HIS A 4 5.34 12.80 7.94
CA HIS A 4 5.89 12.15 9.13
C HIS A 4 5.58 10.64 9.16
N PRO A 5 6.58 9.79 9.44
CA PRO A 5 6.37 8.36 9.74
C PRO A 5 5.27 8.13 10.79
N ASP A 6 5.15 9.03 11.77
CA ASP A 6 4.10 8.99 12.79
C ASP A 6 2.68 9.06 12.22
N MET A 7 2.48 9.81 11.13
CA MET A 7 1.16 9.93 10.48
C MET A 7 0.81 8.64 9.75
N LEU A 8 1.76 8.04 9.04
CA LEU A 8 1.53 6.78 8.34
C LEU A 8 1.24 5.64 9.34
N SER A 9 2.02 5.54 10.42
CA SER A 9 1.77 4.52 11.44
C SER A 9 0.40 4.70 12.09
N ALA A 10 0.00 5.94 12.39
CA ALA A 10 -1.34 6.21 12.92
C ALA A 10 -2.45 5.87 11.91
N LEU A 11 -2.24 6.18 10.62
CA LEU A 11 -3.16 5.87 9.53
C LEU A 11 -3.35 4.36 9.37
N GLN A 12 -2.26 3.60 9.33
CA GLN A 12 -2.30 2.15 9.25
C GLN A 12 -2.94 1.52 10.49
N GLN A 13 -2.58 1.96 11.69
CA GLN A 13 -3.19 1.46 12.93
C GLN A 13 -4.70 1.69 12.95
N LEU A 14 -5.15 2.89 12.59
CA LEU A 14 -6.58 3.20 12.51
C LEU A 14 -7.28 2.40 11.41
N GLY A 15 -6.67 2.28 10.23
CA GLY A 15 -7.19 1.49 9.12
C GLY A 15 -7.34 0.02 9.50
N THR A 16 -6.32 -0.59 10.12
CA THR A 16 -6.35 -1.97 10.61
C THR A 16 -7.40 -2.16 11.70
N ALA A 17 -7.52 -1.21 12.65
CA ALA A 17 -8.58 -1.27 13.66
C ALA A 17 -9.98 -1.23 13.03
N LEU A 18 -10.19 -0.36 12.02
CA LEU A 18 -11.44 -0.29 11.27
C LEU A 18 -11.72 -1.60 10.49
N ALA A 19 -10.69 -2.21 9.89
CA ALA A 19 -10.81 -3.50 9.22
C ALA A 19 -11.31 -4.59 10.19
N TYR A 20 -10.70 -4.71 11.37
CA TYR A 20 -11.13 -5.67 12.40
C TYR A 20 -12.53 -5.40 12.96
N MET A 21 -12.98 -4.15 12.92
CA MET A 21 -14.36 -3.78 13.28
C MET A 21 -15.36 -3.99 12.14
N HIS A 22 -14.97 -4.63 11.02
CA HIS A 22 -15.77 -4.75 9.79
C HIS A 22 -16.20 -3.39 9.19
N ARG A 23 -15.44 -2.34 9.49
CA ARG A 23 -15.64 -0.95 9.02
C ARG A 23 -14.65 -0.58 7.94
N TYR A 24 -14.27 -1.54 7.09
CA TYR A 24 -13.34 -1.32 5.99
C TYR A 24 -13.71 -0.14 5.07
N PRO A 25 -15.00 0.13 4.73
CA PRO A 25 -15.35 1.31 3.93
C PRO A 25 -14.94 2.65 4.55
N GLU A 26 -14.80 2.73 5.86
CA GLU A 26 -14.31 3.93 6.55
C GLU A 26 -12.78 4.04 6.46
N ALA A 27 -12.08 2.90 6.51
CA ALA A 27 -10.64 2.86 6.24
C ALA A 27 -10.36 3.34 4.81
N VAL A 28 -11.11 2.86 3.81
CA VAL A 28 -10.99 3.30 2.40
C VAL A 28 -11.12 4.82 2.28
N LYS A 29 -12.13 5.43 2.90
CA LYS A 29 -12.32 6.89 2.88
C LYS A 29 -11.13 7.63 3.49
N LEU A 30 -10.63 7.12 4.61
CA LEU A 30 -9.49 7.71 5.32
C LEU A 30 -8.22 7.71 4.44
N PHE A 31 -7.89 6.57 3.81
CA PHE A 31 -6.76 6.48 2.90
C PHE A 31 -6.93 7.36 1.66
N HIS A 32 -8.12 7.38 1.06
CA HIS A 32 -8.41 8.24 -0.09
C HIS A 32 -8.20 9.73 0.22
N GLU A 33 -8.66 10.20 1.37
CA GLU A 33 -8.49 11.61 1.76
C GLU A 33 -7.00 11.99 1.87
N VAL A 34 -6.17 11.09 2.43
CA VAL A 34 -4.72 11.30 2.54
C VAL A 34 -4.06 11.32 1.16
N ILE A 35 -4.42 10.36 0.29
CA ILE A 35 -3.92 10.27 -1.08
C ILE A 35 -4.28 11.53 -1.88
N GLU A 36 -5.52 12.01 -1.79
CA GLU A 36 -5.97 13.23 -2.47
C GLU A 36 -5.24 14.48 -1.96
N LYS A 37 -4.97 14.55 -0.64
CA LYS A 37 -4.20 15.65 -0.04
C LYS A 37 -2.75 15.63 -0.50
N GLN A 38 -2.09 14.47 -0.51
CA GLN A 38 -0.74 14.32 -1.08
C GLN A 38 -0.72 14.55 -2.60
N GLY A 39 -1.81 14.22 -3.30
CA GLY A 39 -2.09 14.48 -4.71
C GLY A 39 -1.81 15.91 -5.14
N LYS A 40 -2.25 16.86 -4.31
CA LYS A 40 -2.25 18.30 -4.58
C LYS A 40 -0.91 18.99 -4.37
N VAL A 41 0.07 18.31 -3.80
CA VAL A 41 1.38 18.90 -3.49
C VAL A 41 2.45 18.19 -4.33
N PRO A 42 3.02 18.84 -5.35
CA PRO A 42 4.07 18.26 -6.18
C PRO A 42 5.36 18.05 -5.36
N ASN A 43 6.10 16.99 -5.67
CA ASN A 43 7.38 16.61 -5.04
C ASN A 43 7.36 16.34 -3.53
N GLN A 44 6.20 16.01 -2.94
CA GLN A 44 6.15 15.51 -1.57
C GLN A 44 6.58 14.05 -1.51
N GLY A 45 7.75 13.83 -0.90
CA GLY A 45 8.20 12.59 -0.26
C GLY A 45 7.78 11.23 -0.83
N ASP A 46 7.80 10.23 0.03
CA ASP A 46 7.57 8.84 -0.33
C ASP A 46 6.05 8.54 -0.47
N ARG A 47 5.41 9.05 -1.52
CA ARG A 47 3.96 8.88 -1.80
C ARG A 47 3.51 7.42 -1.84
N PHE A 48 4.44 6.52 -2.17
CA PHE A 48 4.19 5.09 -2.17
C PHE A 48 3.81 4.53 -0.80
N THR A 49 4.22 5.18 0.30
CA THR A 49 3.99 4.69 1.66
C THR A 49 2.52 4.57 2.01
N VAL A 50 1.70 5.54 1.59
CA VAL A 50 0.26 5.54 1.86
C VAL A 50 -0.43 4.42 1.09
N TRP A 51 -0.06 4.21 -0.19
CA TRP A 51 -0.59 3.11 -0.99
C TRP A 51 -0.17 1.74 -0.47
N TYR A 52 1.08 1.61 -0.02
CA TYR A 52 1.58 0.39 0.59
C TYR A 52 0.81 0.06 1.87
N GLY A 53 0.65 1.05 2.75
CA GLY A 53 -0.11 0.90 3.98
C GLY A 53 -1.58 0.57 3.73
N PHE A 54 -2.17 1.14 2.68
CA PHE A 54 -3.53 0.81 2.26
C PHE A 54 -3.63 -0.66 1.82
N GLY A 55 -2.64 -1.15 1.06
CA GLY A 55 -2.57 -2.57 0.69
C GLY A 55 -2.52 -3.51 1.89
N CYS A 56 -1.73 -3.17 2.91
CA CYS A 56 -1.66 -3.93 4.16
C CYS A 56 -3.02 -3.96 4.88
N VAL A 57 -3.69 -2.80 4.99
CA VAL A 57 -5.02 -2.70 5.64
C VAL A 57 -6.10 -3.46 4.85
N ALA A 58 -6.07 -3.39 3.52
CA ALA A 58 -6.98 -4.13 2.65
C ALA A 58 -6.83 -5.65 2.85
N LEU A 59 -5.58 -6.13 2.95
CA LEU A 59 -5.31 -7.53 3.22
C LEU A 59 -5.77 -7.95 4.62
N ALA A 60 -5.57 -7.11 5.64
CA ALA A 60 -6.09 -7.35 6.99
C ALA A 60 -7.63 -7.41 7.03
N ALA A 61 -8.31 -6.70 6.12
CA ALA A 61 -9.76 -6.77 5.93
C ALA A 61 -10.22 -8.01 5.13
N GLY A 62 -9.29 -8.84 4.63
CA GLY A 62 -9.57 -10.01 3.78
C GLY A 62 -9.70 -9.70 2.28
N ASN A 63 -9.46 -8.45 1.87
CA ASN A 63 -9.62 -8.02 0.47
C ASN A 63 -8.30 -8.16 -0.29
N GLN A 64 -7.94 -9.40 -0.63
CA GLN A 64 -6.67 -9.71 -1.30
C GLN A 64 -6.51 -9.00 -2.66
N GLU A 65 -7.59 -8.92 -3.45
CA GLU A 65 -7.56 -8.26 -4.76
C GLU A 65 -7.31 -6.75 -4.66
N GLU A 66 -7.93 -6.08 -3.68
CA GLU A 66 -7.67 -4.66 -3.42
C GLU A 66 -6.26 -4.43 -2.87
N ALA A 67 -5.78 -5.33 -2.00
CA ALA A 67 -4.42 -5.27 -1.49
C ALA A 67 -3.40 -5.27 -2.63
N LEU A 68 -3.52 -6.19 -3.58
CA LEU A 68 -2.65 -6.26 -4.76
C LEU A 68 -2.73 -4.99 -5.63
N GLN A 69 -3.92 -4.43 -5.82
CA GLN A 69 -4.09 -3.18 -6.56
C GLN A 69 -3.36 -2.02 -5.88
N HIS A 70 -3.49 -1.88 -4.55
CA HIS A 70 -2.84 -0.83 -3.79
C HIS A 70 -1.31 -1.01 -3.74
N LEU A 71 -0.81 -2.24 -3.62
CA LEU A 71 0.62 -2.52 -3.72
C LEU A 71 1.17 -2.16 -5.11
N ARG A 72 0.43 -2.46 -6.19
CA ARG A 72 0.80 -2.01 -7.55
C ARG A 72 0.85 -0.49 -7.65
N GLN A 73 -0.09 0.22 -7.03
CA GLN A 73 -0.04 1.69 -6.97
C GLN A 73 1.18 2.18 -6.19
N ALA A 74 1.54 1.56 -5.06
CA ALA A 74 2.75 1.90 -4.32
C ALA A 74 4.01 1.80 -5.20
N ILE A 75 4.11 0.73 -5.98
CA ILE A 75 5.21 0.54 -6.94
C ILE A 75 5.23 1.64 -8.00
N GLN A 76 4.08 2.00 -8.58
CA GLN A 76 3.97 3.11 -9.54
C GLN A 76 4.35 4.47 -8.93
N GLN A 77 4.14 4.65 -7.63
CA GLN A 77 4.54 5.84 -6.88
C GLN A 77 6.01 5.80 -6.40
N GLY A 78 6.78 4.78 -6.77
CA GLY A 78 8.23 4.71 -6.53
C GLY A 78 8.69 3.71 -5.48
N TYR A 79 7.80 2.86 -4.93
CA TYR A 79 8.23 1.75 -4.08
C TYR A 79 9.13 0.80 -4.88
N LYS A 80 10.27 0.41 -4.31
CA LYS A 80 11.30 -0.39 -4.98
C LYS A 80 11.89 -1.52 -4.13
N ASP A 81 11.47 -1.64 -2.87
CA ASP A 81 12.04 -2.61 -1.94
C ASP A 81 11.32 -3.95 -2.03
N ALA A 82 11.71 -4.75 -3.02
CA ALA A 82 11.12 -6.07 -3.24
C ALA A 82 11.38 -7.04 -2.08
N ASP A 83 12.57 -6.98 -1.47
CA ASP A 83 12.94 -7.87 -0.38
C ASP A 83 12.18 -7.50 0.90
N GLY A 84 12.03 -6.21 1.18
CA GLY A 84 11.16 -5.70 2.25
C GLY A 84 9.71 -6.18 2.09
N MET A 85 9.16 -6.12 0.87
CA MET A 85 7.79 -6.56 0.59
C MET A 85 7.61 -8.07 0.84
N MET A 86 8.62 -8.90 0.55
CA MET A 86 8.56 -10.36 0.74
C MET A 86 8.70 -10.81 2.20
N VAL A 87 9.30 -9.99 3.07
CA VAL A 87 9.48 -10.32 4.49
C VAL A 87 8.44 -9.63 5.37
N ASP A 88 7.57 -8.80 4.78
CA ASP A 88 6.53 -8.10 5.50
C ASP A 88 5.46 -9.08 6.00
N HIS A 89 5.30 -9.15 7.32
CA HIS A 89 4.33 -10.02 7.96
C HIS A 89 2.88 -9.59 7.69
N ASP A 90 2.64 -8.29 7.46
CA ASP A 90 1.30 -7.80 7.10
C ASP A 90 0.89 -8.36 5.74
N LEU A 91 1.85 -8.66 4.86
CA LEU A 91 1.65 -9.22 3.51
C LEU A 91 1.76 -10.75 3.45
N ALA A 92 1.97 -11.43 4.58
CA ALA A 92 2.15 -12.89 4.61
C ALA A 92 1.02 -13.66 3.91
N GLY A 93 -0.20 -13.15 3.95
CA GLY A 93 -1.37 -13.71 3.27
C GLY A 93 -1.29 -13.69 1.74
N LEU A 94 -0.40 -12.90 1.15
CA LEU A 94 -0.17 -12.79 -0.30
C LEU A 94 1.08 -13.53 -0.79
N HIS A 95 1.94 -14.05 0.10
CA HIS A 95 3.22 -14.66 -0.33
C HIS A 95 3.05 -15.86 -1.30
N ASN A 96 1.93 -16.58 -1.19
CA ASN A 96 1.58 -17.69 -2.07
C ASN A 96 0.71 -17.25 -3.28
N ASN A 97 0.36 -15.97 -3.38
CA ASN A 97 -0.43 -15.44 -4.48
C ASN A 97 0.46 -15.24 -5.72
N PRO A 98 0.11 -15.80 -6.89
CA PRO A 98 0.90 -15.67 -8.12
C PRO A 98 1.11 -14.23 -8.57
N GLU A 99 0.09 -13.36 -8.44
CA GLU A 99 0.18 -11.96 -8.83
C GLU A 99 1.12 -11.18 -7.91
N PHE A 100 1.13 -11.51 -6.60
CA PHE A 100 2.08 -10.93 -5.66
C PHE A 100 3.52 -11.32 -6.01
N GLN A 101 3.76 -12.60 -6.29
CA GLN A 101 5.08 -13.08 -6.72
C GLN A 101 5.53 -12.41 -8.01
N GLN A 102 4.62 -12.18 -8.94
CA GLN A 102 4.90 -11.44 -10.17
C GLN A 102 5.27 -9.99 -9.88
N LEU A 103 4.51 -9.27 -9.04
CA LEU A 103 4.83 -7.89 -8.64
C LEU A 103 6.24 -7.78 -8.04
N VAL A 104 6.59 -8.71 -7.14
CA VAL A 104 7.92 -8.77 -6.53
C VAL A 104 9.01 -9.06 -7.57
N ALA A 105 8.77 -9.99 -8.50
CA ALA A 105 9.71 -10.30 -9.57
C ALA A 105 9.93 -9.11 -10.51
N GLU A 106 8.87 -8.37 -10.84
CA GLU A 106 8.93 -7.14 -11.63
C GLU A 106 9.79 -6.07 -10.95
N LEU A 107 9.62 -5.88 -9.63
CA LEU A 107 10.44 -4.98 -8.83
C LEU A 107 11.92 -5.36 -8.84
N LYS A 108 12.25 -6.66 -8.74
CA LYS A 108 13.63 -7.15 -8.76
C LYS A 108 14.31 -7.00 -10.12
N SER A 109 13.53 -6.99 -11.21
CA SER A 109 14.08 -7.09 -12.56
C SER A 109 14.38 -5.74 -13.22
N SER A 110 13.63 -4.67 -12.87
CA SER A 110 13.70 -3.27 -13.37
C SER A 110 13.82 -3.05 -14.91
N PRO A 111 13.00 -2.17 -15.54
CA PRO A 111 11.92 -1.37 -15.01
C PRO A 111 10.53 -1.85 -15.47
N LEU A 112 9.54 -1.55 -14.62
CA LEU A 112 8.14 -1.50 -14.98
C LEU A 112 7.98 -0.71 -16.29
N LYS A 113 7.38 -1.34 -17.30
CA LYS A 113 6.80 -0.59 -18.41
C LYS A 113 5.80 0.40 -17.80
N ALA A 114 6.09 1.69 -17.94
CA ALA A 114 5.07 2.72 -17.87
C ALA A 114 3.95 2.25 -18.81
N GLN A 115 2.81 1.89 -18.23
CA GLN A 115 1.63 1.59 -19.04
C GLN A 115 1.17 2.93 -19.62
N ASN A 116 1.25 3.01 -20.95
CA ASN A 116 0.83 4.12 -21.81
C ASN A 116 -0.58 4.64 -21.51
#